data_AF-A0A392M9R9-F1
#
_entry.id   AF-A0A392M9R9-F1
#
_cell.length_a   1.000
_cell.length_b   1.000
_cell.length_c   1.000
_cell.angle_alpha   90.00
_cell.angle_beta   90.00
_cell.angle_gamma   90.00
#
_symmetry.space_group_name_H-M   'P 1'
#
loop_
_entity.id
_entity.type
_entity.pdbx_description
1 polymer ?
#
loop_
_entity_poly.entity_id
_entity_poly.type
_entity_poly.pdbx_seq_one_letter_code
_entity_poly.pdbx_strand_id
1 'polypeptide(L)'
;AAERLISSKGELKTQLENFRRDPSISSWLEDAAYFAAIDDSLNTLSWYDWPEPLKNRHIVALEDIYEQKRDFINVFIAQQFLFQRQWQKVRNYAQSKGIRIMGDMPIYVGYHSADVWANKNQFALNRKGFPLLVSGVPPDAFSETGQLWGRFNANPRINV
;
A
#
# COMPACT_ATOMS: atom_id res chain seq x y z
N ALA A 1 0.83 -13.42 -16.73
CA ALA A 1 1.38 -14.45 -15.80
C ALA A 1 0.46 -14.67 -14.59
N ALA A 2 0.07 -13.59 -13.89
CA ALA A 2 -0.89 -13.64 -12.78
C ALA A 2 -2.25 -14.27 -13.15
N GLU A 3 -2.86 -13.90 -14.28
CA GLU A 3 -4.13 -14.50 -14.74
C GLU A 3 -4.03 -16.02 -14.97
N ARG A 4 -2.90 -16.48 -15.52
CA ARG A 4 -2.63 -17.92 -15.71
C ARG A 4 -2.42 -18.66 -14.39
N LEU A 5 -1.90 -17.97 -13.37
CA LEU A 5 -1.75 -18.52 -12.03
C LEU A 5 -3.11 -18.72 -11.35
N ILE A 6 -4.00 -17.73 -11.47
CA ILE A 6 -5.35 -17.75 -10.85
C ILE A 6 -6.20 -18.88 -11.43
N SER A 7 -6.11 -19.12 -12.75
CA SER A 7 -6.82 -20.20 -13.45
C SER A 7 -6.17 -21.58 -13.30
N SER A 8 -4.92 -21.66 -12.84
CA SER A 8 -4.24 -22.93 -12.58
C SER A 8 -4.87 -23.68 -11.39
N LYS A 9 -4.67 -25.00 -11.31
CA LYS A 9 -5.10 -25.85 -10.17
C LYS A 9 -3.93 -26.61 -9.54
N GLY A 10 -2.75 -26.00 -9.53
CA GLY A 10 -1.51 -26.62 -9.03
C GLY A 10 -1.12 -26.15 -7.63
N GLU A 11 0.02 -26.66 -7.15
CA GLU A 11 0.66 -26.28 -5.88
C GLU A 11 0.82 -24.76 -5.74
N LEU A 12 1.13 -24.10 -6.85
CA LEU A 12 1.26 -22.65 -6.95
C LEU A 12 -0.01 -21.89 -6.54
N LYS A 13 -1.19 -22.44 -6.80
CA LYS A 13 -2.46 -21.84 -6.37
C LYS A 13 -2.65 -22.02 -4.87
N THR A 14 -2.33 -23.18 -4.31
CA THR A 14 -2.37 -23.39 -2.86
C THR A 14 -1.43 -22.44 -2.13
N GLN A 15 -0.23 -22.20 -2.68
CA GLN A 15 0.70 -21.22 -2.10
C GLN A 15 0.18 -19.79 -2.18
N LEU A 16 -0.50 -19.41 -3.27
CA LEU A 16 -1.17 -18.11 -3.40
C LEU A 16 -2.28 -17.94 -2.34
N GLU A 17 -3.14 -18.95 -2.17
CA GLU A 17 -4.20 -18.92 -1.16
C GLU A 17 -3.64 -18.82 0.26
N ASN A 18 -2.55 -19.54 0.56
CA ASN A 18 -1.88 -19.45 1.84
C ASN A 18 -1.26 -18.06 2.06
N PHE A 19 -0.64 -17.48 1.03
CA PHE A 19 -0.10 -16.11 1.08
C PHE A 19 -1.19 -15.08 1.35
N ARG A 20 -2.35 -15.22 0.69
CA ARG A 20 -3.49 -14.32 0.91
C ARG A 20 -4.09 -14.45 2.31
N ARG A 21 -4.11 -15.66 2.88
CA ARG A 21 -4.68 -15.95 4.22
C ARG A 21 -3.74 -15.62 5.37
N ASP A 22 -2.46 -15.41 5.12
CA ASP A 22 -1.51 -15.04 6.16
C ASP A 22 -1.92 -13.68 6.76
N PRO A 23 -2.25 -13.60 8.07
CA PRO A 23 -2.72 -12.36 8.69
C PRO A 23 -1.72 -11.20 8.58
N SER A 24 -0.41 -11.50 8.55
CA SER A 24 0.63 -10.49 8.40
C SER A 24 0.66 -9.87 7.00
N ILE A 25 0.20 -10.64 5.99
CA ILE A 25 0.12 -10.20 4.61
C ILE A 25 -1.24 -9.55 4.32
N SER A 26 -2.33 -10.20 4.72
CA SER A 26 -3.69 -9.74 4.43
C SER A 26 -3.98 -8.35 4.99
N SER A 27 -3.35 -8.00 6.12
CA SER A 27 -3.53 -6.71 6.79
C SER A 27 -3.19 -5.49 5.92
N TRP A 28 -2.18 -5.59 5.05
CA TRP A 28 -1.82 -4.52 4.11
C TRP A 28 -2.20 -4.84 2.67
N LEU A 29 -2.20 -6.12 2.30
CA LEU A 29 -2.40 -6.55 0.92
C LEU A 29 -3.82 -6.31 0.42
N GLU A 30 -4.84 -6.59 1.24
CA GLU A 30 -6.22 -6.35 0.85
C GLU A 30 -6.45 -4.84 0.69
N ASP A 31 -6.01 -4.02 1.65
CA ASP A 31 -6.11 -2.56 1.56
C ASP A 31 -5.41 -2.00 0.32
N ALA A 32 -4.22 -2.49 -0.01
CA ALA A 32 -3.50 -2.12 -1.22
C ALA A 32 -4.26 -2.53 -2.50
N ALA A 33 -4.86 -3.72 -2.52
CA ALA A 33 -5.61 -4.21 -3.67
C ALA A 33 -6.90 -3.41 -3.90
N TYR A 34 -7.64 -3.11 -2.83
CA TYR A 34 -8.83 -2.24 -2.91
C TYR A 34 -8.46 -0.84 -3.34
N PHE A 35 -7.41 -0.25 -2.75
CA PHE A 35 -6.94 1.07 -3.14
C PHE A 35 -6.61 1.13 -4.63
N ALA A 36 -5.82 0.18 -5.13
CA ALA A 36 -5.45 0.12 -6.54
C ALA A 36 -6.66 -0.09 -7.46
N ALA A 37 -7.65 -0.90 -7.04
CA ALA A 37 -8.87 -1.13 -7.81
C ALA A 37 -9.76 0.11 -7.89
N ILE A 38 -9.88 0.86 -6.78
CA ILE A 38 -10.63 2.11 -6.73
C ILE A 38 -9.91 3.18 -7.58
N ASP A 39 -8.58 3.30 -7.44
CA ASP A 39 -7.77 4.24 -8.21
C ASP A 39 -7.84 3.97 -9.72
N ASP A 40 -7.77 2.71 -10.14
CA ASP A 40 -7.96 2.30 -11.54
C ASP A 40 -9.37 2.66 -12.05
N SER A 41 -10.38 2.61 -11.19
CA SER A 41 -11.76 2.99 -11.56
C SER A 41 -12.00 4.50 -11.58
N LEU A 42 -11.26 5.25 -10.77
CA LEU A 42 -11.43 6.68 -10.55
C LEU A 42 -10.19 7.41 -11.03
N ASN A 43 -10.24 7.98 -12.22
CA ASN A 43 -9.15 8.77 -12.81
C ASN A 43 -8.99 10.15 -12.11
N THR A 44 -8.70 10.10 -10.82
CA THR A 44 -8.57 11.24 -9.90
C THR A 44 -7.12 11.37 -9.46
N LEU A 45 -6.71 12.58 -9.09
CA LEU A 45 -5.32 12.84 -8.67
C LEU A 45 -5.03 12.35 -7.24
N SER A 46 -6.07 12.18 -6.41
CA SER A 46 -5.92 11.77 -5.02
C SER A 46 -7.18 11.07 -4.50
N TRP A 47 -7.03 10.22 -3.48
CA TRP A 47 -8.16 9.60 -2.79
C TRP A 47 -9.01 10.64 -2.04
N TYR A 48 -8.48 11.86 -1.84
CA TYR A 48 -9.23 12.96 -1.26
C TYR A 48 -10.44 13.35 -2.12
N ASP A 49 -10.34 13.20 -3.44
CA ASP A 49 -11.38 13.58 -4.40
C ASP A 49 -12.33 12.41 -4.70
N TRP A 50 -12.12 11.24 -4.08
CA TRP A 50 -13.02 10.11 -4.24
C TRP A 50 -14.40 10.40 -3.64
N PRO A 51 -15.46 9.77 -4.18
CA PRO A 51 -16.78 9.81 -3.59
C PRO A 51 -16.73 9.45 -2.10
N GLU A 52 -17.52 10.15 -1.29
CA GLU A 52 -17.51 10.04 0.17
C GLU A 52 -17.60 8.58 0.69
N PRO A 53 -18.41 7.68 0.10
CA PRO A 53 -18.45 6.28 0.52
C PRO A 53 -17.13 5.52 0.32
N LEU A 54 -16.40 5.77 -0.77
CA LEU A 54 -15.13 5.14 -1.08
C LEU A 54 -13.97 5.79 -0.32
N LYS A 55 -14.03 7.13 -0.23
CA LYS A 55 -13.10 7.91 0.58
C LYS A 55 -13.13 7.44 2.04
N ASN A 56 -14.31 7.25 2.63
CA ASN A 56 -14.48 6.86 4.04
C ASN A 56 -14.63 5.35 4.27
N ARG A 57 -14.38 4.52 3.25
CA ARG A 57 -14.35 3.05 3.38
C ARG A 57 -15.65 2.47 3.92
N HIS A 58 -16.78 2.96 3.41
CA HIS A 58 -18.09 2.39 3.73
C HIS A 58 -18.14 0.95 3.22
N ILE A 59 -18.53 0.02 4.09
CA ILE A 59 -18.48 -1.43 3.82
C ILE A 59 -19.21 -1.77 2.52
N VAL A 60 -20.42 -1.23 2.34
CA VAL A 60 -21.25 -1.46 1.13
C VAL A 60 -20.52 -1.01 -0.14
N ALA A 61 -19.88 0.15 -0.13
CA ALA A 61 -19.16 0.66 -1.29
C ALA A 61 -17.90 -0.17 -1.61
N LEU A 62 -17.26 -0.76 -0.60
CA LEU A 62 -16.13 -1.67 -0.80
C LEU A 62 -16.59 -3.02 -1.34
N GLU A 63 -17.74 -3.53 -0.90
CA GLU A 63 -18.36 -4.74 -1.45
C GLU A 63 -18.71 -4.55 -2.93
N ASP A 64 -19.31 -3.41 -3.29
CA ASP A 64 -19.62 -3.08 -4.69
C ASP A 64 -18.36 -3.05 -5.57
N ILE A 65 -17.27 -2.44 -5.08
CA ILE A 65 -15.98 -2.43 -5.78
C ILE A 65 -15.43 -3.85 -5.90
N TYR A 66 -15.54 -4.66 -4.85
CA TYR A 66 -15.07 -6.04 -4.90
C TYR A 66 -15.80 -6.85 -5.97
N GLU A 67 -17.12 -6.69 -6.09
CA GLU A 67 -17.89 -7.38 -7.13
C GLU A 67 -17.52 -6.89 -8.53
N GLN A 68 -17.42 -5.57 -8.72
CA GLN A 68 -17.12 -4.97 -10.02
C GLN A 68 -15.69 -5.20 -10.50
N LYS A 69 -14.72 -5.20 -9.58
CA LYS A 69 -13.27 -5.27 -9.87
C LYS A 69 -12.62 -6.53 -9.29
N ARG A 70 -13.41 -7.59 -9.09
CA ARG A 70 -12.93 -8.85 -8.52
C ARG A 70 -11.70 -9.40 -9.22
N ASP A 71 -11.72 -9.41 -10.55
CA ASP A 71 -10.62 -9.93 -11.36
C ASP A 71 -9.36 -9.08 -11.21
N PHE A 72 -9.52 -7.75 -11.17
CA PHE A 72 -8.40 -6.82 -10.94
C PHE A 72 -7.75 -7.07 -9.57
N ILE A 73 -8.57 -7.16 -8.51
CA ILE A 73 -8.09 -7.42 -7.14
C ILE A 73 -7.35 -8.76 -7.07
N ASN A 74 -7.91 -9.81 -7.66
CA ASN A 74 -7.25 -11.12 -7.68
C ASN A 74 -5.93 -11.10 -8.47
N VAL A 75 -5.88 -10.38 -9.59
CA VAL A 75 -4.66 -10.19 -10.39
C VAL A 75 -3.61 -9.41 -9.60
N PHE A 76 -4.00 -8.34 -8.92
CA PHE A 76 -3.11 -7.55 -8.06
C PHE A 76 -2.49 -8.42 -6.96
N ILE A 77 -3.31 -9.19 -6.23
CA ILE A 77 -2.85 -10.11 -5.19
C ILE A 77 -1.89 -11.17 -5.76
N ALA A 78 -2.22 -11.74 -6.92
CA ALA A 78 -1.37 -12.71 -7.59
C ALA A 78 -0.02 -12.12 -8.04
N GLN A 79 0.01 -10.85 -8.48
CA GLN A 79 1.26 -10.15 -8.81
C GLN A 79 2.13 -9.95 -7.57
N GLN A 80 1.54 -9.51 -6.45
CA GLN A 80 2.25 -9.35 -5.17
C GLN A 80 2.83 -10.69 -4.67
N PHE A 81 2.07 -11.77 -4.80
CA PHE A 81 2.56 -13.12 -4.49
C PHE A 81 3.75 -13.52 -5.37
N LEU A 82 3.68 -13.28 -6.67
CA LEU A 82 4.78 -13.59 -7.60
C LEU A 82 6.03 -12.78 -7.25
N PHE A 83 5.87 -11.49 -6.93
CA PHE A 83 6.96 -10.65 -6.47
C PHE A 83 7.59 -11.19 -5.18
N GLN A 84 6.79 -11.49 -4.16
CA GLN A 84 7.27 -12.05 -2.90
C GLN A 84 8.02 -13.35 -3.13
N ARG A 85 7.48 -14.26 -3.95
CA ARG A 85 8.13 -15.55 -4.26
C ARG A 85 9.49 -15.36 -4.93
N GLN A 86 9.58 -14.44 -5.90
CA GLN A 86 10.84 -14.15 -6.59
C GLN A 86 11.84 -13.49 -5.65
N TRP A 87 11.39 -12.51 -4.85
CA TRP A 87 12.22 -11.82 -3.87
C TRP A 87 12.80 -12.77 -2.82
N GLN A 88 11.99 -13.67 -2.27
CA GLN A 88 12.47 -14.68 -1.32
C GLN A 88 13.50 -15.62 -1.95
N LYS A 89 13.33 -16.00 -3.22
CA LYS A 89 14.33 -16.82 -3.93
C LYS A 89 15.67 -16.09 -4.05
N VAL A 90 15.65 -14.80 -4.40
CA VAL A 90 16.86 -13.96 -4.48
C VAL A 90 17.51 -13.80 -3.11
N ARG A 91 16.71 -13.50 -2.08
CA ARG A 91 17.18 -13.36 -0.69
C ARG A 91 17.85 -14.63 -0.17
N ASN A 92 17.22 -15.79 -0.38
CA ASN A 92 17.76 -17.08 0.03
C ASN A 92 19.07 -17.40 -0.71
N TYR A 93 19.14 -17.09 -2.01
CA TYR A 93 20.36 -17.26 -2.78
C TYR A 93 21.50 -16.37 -2.26
N ALA A 94 21.23 -15.08 -2.03
CA ALA A 94 22.19 -14.16 -1.44
C ALA A 94 22.69 -14.66 -0.07
N GLN A 95 21.78 -15.09 0.80
CA GLN A 95 22.12 -15.64 2.12
C GLN A 95 22.99 -16.90 2.01
N SER A 96 22.72 -17.80 1.07
CA SER A 96 23.56 -18.99 0.82
C SER A 96 24.98 -18.64 0.36
N LYS A 97 25.19 -17.44 -0.19
CA LYS A 97 26.49 -16.90 -0.58
C LYS A 97 27.11 -16.00 0.50
N GLY A 98 26.49 -15.92 1.68
CA GLY A 98 26.93 -15.04 2.77
C GLY A 98 26.70 -13.55 2.51
N ILE A 99 25.91 -13.21 1.48
CA ILE A 99 25.56 -11.83 1.12
C ILE A 99 24.32 -11.42 1.92
N ARG A 100 24.41 -10.30 2.66
CA ARG A 100 23.28 -9.70 3.37
C ARG A 100 22.68 -8.60 2.52
N ILE A 101 21.35 -8.55 2.46
CA ILE A 101 20.59 -7.51 1.77
C ILE A 101 20.15 -6.48 2.82
N MET A 102 20.52 -5.22 2.61
CA MET A 102 20.05 -4.08 3.40
C MET A 102 18.96 -3.38 2.61
N GLY A 103 17.76 -3.27 3.19
CA GLY A 103 16.66 -2.52 2.60
C GLY A 103 16.78 -1.03 2.89
N ASP A 104 16.02 -0.24 2.15
CA ASP A 104 15.83 1.19 2.39
C ASP A 104 14.33 1.44 2.64
N MET A 105 14.01 2.16 3.71
CA MET A 105 12.64 2.44 4.13
C MET A 105 12.51 3.95 4.37
N PRO A 106 11.84 4.68 3.47
CA PRO A 106 11.55 6.09 3.68
C PRO A 106 10.72 6.29 4.96
N ILE A 107 11.08 7.30 5.75
CA ILE A 107 10.35 7.67 6.98
C ILE A 107 8.92 8.14 6.64
N TYR A 108 8.72 8.72 5.45
CA TYR A 108 7.43 9.28 5.03
C TYR A 108 6.82 8.54 3.85
N VAL A 109 5.56 8.13 4.03
CA VAL A 109 4.70 7.58 2.98
C VAL A 109 4.02 8.70 2.18
N GLY A 110 3.66 8.42 0.94
CA GLY A 110 2.96 9.38 0.06
C GLY A 110 1.50 9.58 0.47
N TYR A 111 0.92 10.76 0.18
CA TYR A 111 -0.49 11.04 0.49
C TYR A 111 -1.42 10.02 -0.13
N HIS A 112 -1.21 9.80 -1.43
CA HIS A 112 -2.03 8.99 -2.28
C HIS A 112 -1.49 7.56 -2.23
N SER A 113 -1.72 6.92 -1.09
CA SER A 113 -1.31 5.56 -0.81
C SER A 113 -2.40 4.84 -0.03
N ALA A 114 -2.42 3.52 -0.16
CA ALA A 114 -3.28 2.67 0.64
C ALA A 114 -3.01 2.86 2.14
N ASP A 115 -1.75 3.09 2.53
CA ASP A 115 -1.34 3.29 3.92
C ASP A 115 -2.10 4.46 4.57
N VAL A 116 -2.13 5.63 3.90
CA VAL A 116 -2.80 6.82 4.42
C VAL A 116 -4.32 6.71 4.31
N TRP A 117 -4.83 6.17 3.19
CA TRP A 117 -6.26 6.02 2.97
C TRP A 117 -6.91 5.03 3.95
N ALA A 118 -6.26 3.90 4.22
CA ALA A 118 -6.73 2.87 5.15
C ALA A 118 -6.52 3.27 6.61
N ASN A 119 -5.40 3.93 6.93
CA ASN A 119 -4.99 4.23 8.30
C ASN A 119 -5.03 5.73 8.61
N LYS A 120 -6.07 6.46 8.19
CA LYS A 120 -6.17 7.92 8.38
C LYS A 120 -5.89 8.41 9.81
N ASN A 121 -6.28 7.62 10.81
CA ASN A 121 -6.09 7.94 12.23
C ASN A 121 -4.60 7.96 12.64
N GLN A 122 -3.73 7.31 11.86
CA GLN A 122 -2.29 7.28 12.10
C GLN A 122 -1.56 8.55 11.62
N PHE A 123 -2.23 9.35 10.79
CA PHE A 123 -1.66 10.54 10.17
C PHE A 123 -2.32 11.82 10.71
N ALA A 124 -1.59 12.93 10.70
CA ALA A 124 -2.11 14.24 11.11
C ALA A 124 -3.00 14.85 10.01
N LEU A 125 -4.20 14.29 9.83
CA LEU A 125 -5.21 14.73 8.85
C LEU A 125 -6.33 15.52 9.53
N ASN A 126 -6.90 16.48 8.80
CA ASN A 126 -8.10 17.19 9.24
C ASN A 126 -9.37 16.32 9.08
N ARG A 127 -10.52 16.80 9.55
CA ARG A 127 -11.81 16.06 9.46
C ARG A 127 -12.22 15.69 8.03
N LYS A 128 -11.70 16.38 7.01
CA LYS A 128 -11.96 16.10 5.59
C LYS A 128 -10.93 15.14 4.98
N GLY A 129 -9.89 14.75 5.73
CA GLY A 129 -8.79 13.90 5.28
C GLY A 129 -7.61 14.64 4.64
N PHE A 130 -7.58 15.98 4.68
CA PHE A 130 -6.50 16.80 4.13
C PHE A 130 -5.34 16.94 5.13
N PRO A 131 -4.06 16.98 4.70
CA PRO A 131 -2.92 17.22 5.60
C PRO A 131 -3.08 18.49 6.43
N LEU A 132 -2.82 18.39 7.74
CA LEU A 132 -2.62 19.57 8.58
C LEU A 132 -1.15 20.03 8.59
N LEU A 133 -0.21 19.10 8.47
CA LEU A 133 1.23 19.35 8.50
C LEU A 133 1.93 18.52 7.43
N VAL A 134 2.81 19.15 6.68
CA VAL A 134 3.69 18.51 5.69
C VAL A 134 5.13 18.47 6.20
N SER A 135 5.86 17.43 5.81
CA SER A 135 7.25 17.18 6.14
C SER A 135 8.17 18.09 5.35
N GLY A 136 9.20 18.56 6.05
CA GLY A 136 10.27 19.35 5.48
C GLY A 136 11.41 19.49 6.48
N VAL A 137 12.54 19.99 5.99
CA VAL A 137 13.72 20.29 6.78
C VAL A 137 13.82 21.81 6.90
N PRO A 138 13.99 22.37 8.11
CA PRO A 138 14.17 23.81 8.29
C PRO A 138 15.47 24.28 7.63
N PRO A 139 15.65 25.60 7.42
CA PRO A 139 16.90 26.16 6.98
C PRO A 139 18.08 25.71 7.84
N ASP A 140 19.19 25.37 7.21
CA ASP A 140 20.44 25.02 7.86
C ASP A 140 21.62 25.76 7.20
N ALA A 141 22.82 25.55 7.73
CA ALA A 141 24.03 26.21 7.22
C ALA A 141 24.36 25.85 5.75
N PHE A 142 23.70 24.85 5.17
CA PHE A 142 23.88 24.40 3.78
C PHE A 142 22.70 24.79 2.87
N SER A 143 21.55 25.21 3.44
CA SER A 143 20.37 25.65 2.71
C SER A 143 19.62 26.74 3.48
N GLU A 144 19.71 27.99 2.99
CA GLU A 144 19.04 29.16 3.59
C GLU A 144 17.50 29.08 3.57
N THR A 145 16.91 28.28 2.67
CA THR A 145 15.45 28.14 2.54
C THR A 145 14.91 26.82 3.10
N GLY A 146 15.77 25.93 3.57
CA GLY A 146 15.37 24.57 3.95
C GLY A 146 14.84 23.75 2.76
N GLN A 147 14.09 22.69 3.03
CA GLN A 147 13.45 21.86 2.00
C GLN A 147 12.03 21.50 2.40
N LEU A 148 11.05 21.76 1.54
CA LEU A 148 9.68 21.28 1.71
C LEU A 148 9.51 20.01 0.89
N TRP A 149 9.36 18.86 1.54
CA TRP A 149 9.29 17.57 0.85
C TRP A 149 7.88 17.21 0.39
N GLY A 150 6.85 17.91 0.88
CA GLY A 150 5.45 17.70 0.48
C GLY A 150 4.88 16.33 0.90
N ARG A 151 5.59 15.58 1.75
CA ARG A 151 5.14 14.32 2.37
C ARG A 151 4.52 14.58 3.75
N PHE A 152 3.91 13.59 4.40
CA PHE A 152 3.02 13.79 5.56
C PHE A 152 3.71 13.41 6.85
N ASN A 153 3.49 14.21 7.89
CA ASN A 153 3.98 13.86 9.22
C ASN A 153 3.07 12.82 9.89
N ALA A 154 3.68 11.77 10.45
CA ALA A 154 3.01 10.84 11.35
C ALA A 154 2.49 11.59 12.59
N ASN A 155 1.36 11.14 13.15
CA ASN A 155 0.77 11.78 14.34
C ASN A 155 1.62 11.48 15.59
N PRO A 156 2.26 12.49 16.23
CA PRO A 156 3.17 12.27 17.36
C PRO A 156 2.48 11.80 18.64
N ARG A 157 1.14 11.72 18.67
CA ARG A 157 0.38 11.17 19.82
C ARG A 157 0.22 9.65 19.79
N ILE A 158 0.72 8.98 18.75
CA ILE A 158 0.70 7.53 18.65
C ILE A 158 2.05 7.02 19.14
N ASN A 159 2.06 6.47 20.36
CA ASN A 159 3.24 5.78 20.88
C ASN A 159 3.49 4.54 20.01
N VAL A 160 4.68 4.48 19.41
CA VAL A 160 5.27 3.29 18.79
C VAL A 160 5.83 2.40 19.89
#